data_AF-A0A7L2IH73-F1
#
_entry.id   AF-A0A7L2IH73-F1
#
_cell.length_a   1.000
_cell.length_b   1.000
_cell.length_c   1.000
_cell.angle_alpha   90.00
_cell.angle_beta   90.00
_cell.angle_gamma   90.00
#
_symmetry.space_group_name_H-M   'P 1'
#
loop_
_entity.id
_entity.type
_entity.pdbx_description
1 polymer ?
#
loop_
_entity_poly.entity_id
_entity_poly.type
_entity_poly.pdbx_seq_one_letter_code
_entity_poly.pdbx_strand_id
1 'polypeptide(L)'
;WVFIHEKAYQVRDTVIESSVVTKVKGIGHYAGRVLDTADYITPPEVRGTGAPSFPFRVAIGVTVTSLQGTSVFVVVTKQIVTENQTQGVCPESDPTFRCSADRDCQGPSPATGSGFLTGRCIPYNGTLRACEIRGWCPAEVDTVDVPIMMEAENFTLFIKNSIRFPLFGFEKANLPPPGSGVSLGRCRFHPE
;
A
#
# COMPACT_ATOMS: atom_id res chain seq x y z
N TRP A 1 -42.53 18.53 -16.94
CA TRP A 1 -41.24 18.44 -16.23
C TRP A 1 -41.08 17.08 -15.55
N VAL A 2 -41.91 16.71 -14.57
CA VAL A 2 -41.88 15.41 -13.83
C VAL A 2 -41.79 14.17 -14.75
N PHE A 3 -42.67 14.05 -15.75
CA PHE A 3 -42.67 12.84 -16.61
C PHE A 3 -41.43 12.73 -17.50
N ILE A 4 -41.04 13.80 -18.20
CA ILE A 4 -39.96 13.73 -19.20
C ILE A 4 -38.57 13.90 -18.58
N HIS A 5 -38.40 14.90 -17.70
CA HIS A 5 -37.09 15.24 -17.14
C HIS A 5 -36.68 14.26 -16.03
N GLU A 6 -37.58 13.97 -15.08
CA GLU A 6 -37.30 13.03 -13.99
C GLU A 6 -37.53 11.57 -14.40
N LYS A 7 -38.09 11.35 -15.60
CA LYS A 7 -38.38 10.03 -16.16
C LYS A 7 -39.32 9.21 -15.29
N ALA A 8 -40.36 9.84 -14.72
CA ALA A 8 -41.33 9.17 -13.83
C ALA A 8 -42.13 8.04 -14.51
N TYR A 9 -42.11 7.94 -15.85
CA TYR A 9 -42.67 6.81 -16.60
C TYR A 9 -41.76 5.57 -16.61
N GLN A 10 -40.52 5.68 -16.11
CA GLN A 10 -39.56 4.57 -16.06
C GLN A 10 -39.53 3.96 -14.66
N VAL A 11 -39.49 2.63 -14.61
CA VAL A 11 -39.18 1.88 -13.39
C VAL A 11 -37.65 1.93 -13.18
N ARG A 12 -37.20 2.10 -11.94
CA ARG A 12 -35.78 2.13 -11.56
C ARG A 12 -35.46 0.98 -10.62
N ASP A 13 -34.34 0.34 -10.86
CA ASP A 13 -33.76 -0.62 -9.91
C ASP A 13 -32.91 0.13 -8.89
N THR A 14 -33.08 -0.18 -7.61
CA THR A 14 -32.32 0.40 -6.49
C THR A 14 -31.27 -0.56 -5.93
N VAL A 15 -31.29 -1.83 -6.34
CA VAL A 15 -30.41 -2.90 -5.82
C VAL A 15 -29.40 -3.29 -6.90
N ILE A 16 -28.55 -2.34 -7.29
CA ILE A 16 -27.53 -2.57 -8.32
C ILE A 16 -26.38 -3.37 -7.70
N GLU A 17 -26.08 -4.53 -8.26
CA GLU A 17 -24.92 -5.34 -7.90
C GLU A 17 -23.73 -4.93 -8.79
N SER A 18 -22.54 -4.75 -8.20
CA SER A 18 -21.34 -4.41 -8.95
C SER A 18 -20.12 -5.21 -8.49
N SER A 19 -19.24 -5.54 -9.44
CA SER A 19 -17.96 -6.18 -9.18
C SER A 19 -16.86 -5.51 -9.99
N VAL A 20 -15.70 -5.30 -9.37
CA VAL A 20 -14.53 -4.70 -10.01
C VAL A 20 -13.34 -5.60 -9.81
N VAL A 21 -12.65 -5.92 -10.90
CA VAL A 21 -11.39 -6.65 -10.88
C VAL A 21 -10.33 -5.82 -11.60
N THR A 22 -9.21 -5.60 -10.92
CA THR A 22 -8.07 -4.85 -11.47
C THR A 22 -6.88 -5.79 -11.69
N LYS A 23 -6.11 -5.54 -12.75
CA LYS A 23 -4.84 -6.21 -13.00
C LYS A 23 -3.82 -5.20 -13.49
N VAL A 24 -2.70 -5.11 -12.79
CA VAL A 24 -1.58 -4.25 -13.18
C VAL A 24 -0.62 -5.05 -14.06
N LYS A 25 0.01 -4.39 -15.03
CA LYS A 25 1.20 -4.91 -15.72
C LYS A 25 2.22 -3.80 -15.89
N GLY A 26 3.44 -4.07 -15.49
CA GLY A 26 4.58 -3.17 -15.58
C GLY A 26 5.82 -3.81 -14.98
N ILE A 27 6.98 -3.27 -15.34
CA ILE A 27 8.29 -3.62 -14.78
C ILE A 27 8.94 -2.30 -14.38
N GLY A 28 9.48 -2.24 -13.18
CA GLY A 28 10.21 -1.09 -12.67
C GLY A 28 11.65 -1.43 -12.32
N HIS A 29 12.54 -0.45 -12.43
CA HIS A 29 13.90 -0.57 -11.93
C HIS A 29 14.01 0.21 -10.63
N TYR A 30 14.35 -0.47 -9.53
CA TYR A 30 14.38 0.13 -8.21
C TYR A 30 15.63 -0.30 -7.44
N ALA A 31 16.45 0.66 -7.01
CA ALA A 31 17.66 0.42 -6.21
C ALA A 31 18.57 -0.70 -6.76
N GLY A 32 18.77 -0.74 -8.10
CA GLY A 32 19.59 -1.74 -8.78
C GLY A 32 18.93 -3.11 -8.98
N ARG A 33 17.64 -3.27 -8.62
CA ARG A 33 16.84 -4.47 -8.83
C ARG A 33 15.76 -4.23 -9.87
N VAL A 34 15.40 -5.28 -10.61
CA VAL A 34 14.22 -5.30 -11.47
C VAL A 34 13.06 -5.81 -10.61
N LEU A 35 12.01 -5.01 -10.49
CA LEU A 35 10.79 -5.36 -9.76
C LEU A 35 9.66 -5.58 -10.75
N ASP A 36 8.87 -6.63 -10.54
CA ASP A 36 7.68 -6.90 -11.31
C ASP A 36 6.40 -6.64 -10.52
N THR A 37 5.24 -6.89 -11.14
CA THR A 37 3.95 -6.68 -10.50
C THR A 37 3.76 -7.49 -9.20
N ALA A 38 4.36 -8.67 -9.07
CA ALA A 38 4.23 -9.51 -7.89
C ALA A 38 5.09 -8.99 -6.72
N ASP A 39 6.24 -8.39 -7.00
CA ASP A 39 7.14 -7.84 -5.98
C ASP A 39 6.53 -6.64 -5.23
N TYR A 40 5.55 -5.92 -5.83
CA TYR A 40 4.80 -4.85 -5.14
C TYR A 40 3.60 -5.37 -4.34
N ILE A 41 3.13 -6.59 -4.61
CA ILE A 41 1.91 -7.16 -4.02
C ILE A 41 2.26 -8.04 -2.81
N THR A 42 3.40 -8.71 -2.85
CA THR A 42 3.86 -9.59 -1.76
C THR A 42 5.22 -9.12 -1.29
N PRO A 43 5.41 -8.75 -0.01
CA PRO A 43 6.75 -8.53 0.51
C PRO A 43 7.56 -9.82 0.29
N PRO A 44 8.84 -9.73 -0.11
CA PRO A 44 9.63 -10.91 -0.41
C PRO A 44 9.74 -11.79 0.82
N GLU A 45 9.10 -12.96 0.76
CA GLU A 45 9.16 -13.97 1.81
C GLU A 45 10.52 -14.67 1.72
N VAL A 46 11.36 -14.48 2.75
CA VAL A 46 12.69 -15.08 2.80
C VAL A 46 12.51 -16.59 2.91
N ARG A 47 12.81 -17.30 1.82
CA ARG A 47 12.80 -18.76 1.76
C ARG A 47 14.03 -19.28 2.52
N GLY A 48 13.92 -19.53 3.83
CA GLY A 48 14.98 -20.19 4.60
C GLY A 48 14.85 -20.13 6.11
N THR A 49 14.58 -21.30 6.70
CA THR A 49 14.88 -21.72 8.10
C THR A 49 14.18 -21.02 9.27
N GLY A 50 13.07 -21.60 9.73
CA GLY A 50 12.98 -22.12 11.11
C GLY A 50 12.95 -21.15 12.30
N ALA A 51 12.45 -19.92 12.17
CA ALA A 51 12.10 -19.08 13.32
C ALA A 51 10.80 -18.30 13.07
N PRO A 52 9.97 -18.03 14.10
CA PRO A 52 8.83 -17.14 13.98
C PRO A 52 9.32 -15.69 14.02
N SER A 53 10.15 -15.31 13.08
CA SER A 53 10.52 -13.92 12.82
C SER A 53 9.85 -13.55 11.51
N PHE A 54 8.62 -13.06 11.59
CA PHE A 54 7.99 -12.36 10.47
C PHE A 54 8.77 -11.06 10.27
N PRO A 55 9.61 -10.92 9.22
CA PRO A 55 10.23 -9.64 8.94
C PRO A 55 9.17 -8.82 8.23
N PHE A 56 8.31 -8.12 8.98
CA PHE A 56 7.54 -7.04 8.38
C PHE A 56 8.56 -6.04 7.86
N ARG A 57 8.81 -6.07 6.55
CA ARG A 57 9.35 -4.91 5.85
C ARG A 57 8.23 -3.88 5.87
N VAL A 58 8.21 -3.00 6.87
CA VAL A 58 7.38 -1.81 6.80
C VAL A 58 8.01 -0.96 5.71
N ALA A 59 7.29 -0.85 4.60
CA ALA A 59 7.53 0.13 3.59
C ALA A 59 6.52 1.24 3.81
N ILE A 60 6.96 2.49 3.95
CA ILE A 60 6.10 3.63 3.65
C ILE A 60 5.82 3.59 2.15
N GLY A 61 4.76 2.88 1.81
CA GLY A 61 4.35 2.52 0.47
C GLY A 61 3.19 1.56 0.60
N VAL A 62 1.96 2.07 0.50
CA VAL A 62 0.73 1.31 0.77
C VAL A 62 0.72 0.02 -0.06
N THR A 63 0.88 -1.11 0.63
CA THR A 63 0.82 -2.45 0.05
C THR A 63 -0.61 -2.76 -0.36
N VAL A 64 -0.80 -3.31 -1.57
CA VAL A 64 -2.09 -3.83 -2.01
C VAL A 64 -2.31 -5.19 -1.38
N THR A 65 -2.92 -5.22 -0.20
CA THR A 65 -3.67 -6.40 0.20
C THR A 65 -4.94 -6.40 -0.62
N SER A 66 -5.00 -7.30 -1.61
CA SER A 66 -6.30 -7.74 -2.10
C SER A 66 -6.98 -8.50 -0.95
N LEU A 67 -7.62 -7.76 -0.04
CA LEU A 67 -8.83 -8.27 0.57
C LEU A 67 -9.79 -8.43 -0.60
N GLN A 68 -9.96 -9.67 -1.09
CA GLN A 68 -10.92 -9.99 -2.14
C GLN A 68 -12.29 -9.45 -1.71
N GLY A 69 -12.64 -8.23 -2.14
CA GLY A 69 -13.82 -7.51 -1.63
C GLY A 69 -13.76 -5.96 -1.64
N THR A 70 -12.61 -5.31 -1.81
CA THR A 70 -12.52 -3.84 -1.90
C THR A 70 -12.05 -3.35 -3.28
N SER A 71 -12.61 -2.24 -3.76
CA SER A 71 -12.39 -1.67 -5.11
C SER A 71 -11.17 -0.73 -5.21
N VAL A 72 -10.17 -0.91 -4.34
CA VAL A 72 -9.01 -0.02 -4.25
C VAL A 72 -7.76 -0.76 -4.72
N PHE A 73 -6.99 -0.12 -5.59
CA PHE A 73 -5.64 -0.55 -5.95
C PHE A 73 -4.67 0.57 -5.57
N VAL A 74 -3.43 0.21 -5.26
CA VAL A 74 -2.38 1.16 -4.91
C VAL A 74 -1.10 0.80 -5.63
N VAL A 75 -0.38 1.81 -6.13
CA VAL A 75 0.91 1.62 -6.79
C VAL A 75 1.96 2.26 -5.90
N VAL A 76 2.91 1.45 -5.43
CA VAL A 76 4.02 1.92 -4.59
C VAL A 76 5.11 2.48 -5.48
N THR A 77 5.47 3.75 -5.28
CA THR A 77 6.50 4.45 -6.06
C THR A 77 7.78 4.71 -5.27
N LYS A 78 7.71 4.64 -3.93
CA LYS A 78 8.84 4.84 -3.03
C LYS A 78 8.79 3.76 -1.94
N GLN A 79 9.94 3.19 -1.58
CA GLN A 79 10.02 2.15 -0.58
C GLN A 79 11.27 2.33 0.30
N ILE A 80 11.06 2.53 1.59
CA ILE A 80 12.11 2.40 2.62
C ILE A 80 11.99 0.99 3.17
N VAL A 81 13.12 0.30 3.36
CA VAL A 81 13.13 -1.08 3.88
C VAL A 81 14.02 -1.13 5.09
N THR A 82 13.45 -1.53 6.22
CA THR A 82 14.21 -1.89 7.42
C THR A 82 14.20 -3.41 7.57
N GLU A 83 15.35 -4.05 7.39
CA GLU A 83 15.48 -5.50 7.46
C GLU A 83 15.72 -6.00 8.90
N ASN A 84 15.39 -7.27 9.14
CA ASN A 84 15.67 -7.97 10.39
C ASN A 84 15.07 -7.31 11.64
N GLN A 85 13.88 -6.71 11.51
CA GLN A 85 13.16 -6.22 12.67
C GLN A 85 12.76 -7.39 13.59
N THR A 86 13.10 -7.25 14.86
CA THR A 86 12.75 -8.19 15.92
C THR A 86 12.10 -7.41 17.05
N GLN A 87 11.21 -8.07 17.79
CA GLN A 87 10.62 -7.42 18.96
C GLN A 87 11.68 -7.26 20.04
N GLY A 88 11.96 -6.02 20.44
CA GLY A 88 13.07 -5.73 21.32
C GLY A 88 13.03 -4.32 21.88
N VAL A 89 14.20 -3.86 22.32
CA VAL A 89 14.42 -2.53 22.88
C VAL A 89 15.55 -1.87 22.09
N CYS A 90 15.32 -0.67 21.57
CA CYS A 90 16.25 0.06 20.72
C CYS A 90 15.99 1.57 20.83
N PRO A 91 16.94 2.42 20.37
CA PRO A 91 16.69 3.84 20.34
C PRO A 91 15.72 4.22 19.21
N GLU A 92 14.86 5.20 19.48
CA GLU A 92 13.97 5.78 18.47
C GLU A 92 14.78 6.54 17.40
N SER A 93 14.36 6.42 16.14
CA SER A 93 15.04 7.00 14.98
C SER A 93 14.52 8.40 14.63
N ASP A 94 13.28 8.72 15.02
CA ASP A 94 12.65 10.01 14.75
C ASP A 94 13.38 11.16 15.52
N PRO A 95 13.78 12.24 14.82
CA PRO A 95 14.44 13.39 15.44
C PRO A 95 13.70 14.04 16.61
N THR A 96 12.38 13.90 16.69
CA THR A 96 11.53 14.45 17.77
C THR A 96 11.79 13.79 19.12
N PHE A 97 12.30 12.55 19.15
CA PHE A 97 12.62 11.81 20.37
C PHE A 97 14.12 11.83 20.73
N ARG A 98 14.86 12.81 20.21
CA ARG A 98 16.22 13.11 20.67
C ARG A 98 16.17 13.60 22.12
N CYS A 99 17.03 13.05 22.95
CA CYS A 99 17.05 13.33 24.38
C CYS A 99 18.45 13.70 24.86
N SER A 100 18.52 14.46 25.94
CA SER A 100 19.77 14.69 26.68
C SER A 100 19.80 13.90 27.99
N ALA A 101 18.64 13.71 28.62
CA ALA A 101 18.47 12.97 29.87
C ALA A 101 17.17 12.13 29.88
N ASP A 102 17.09 11.14 30.76
CA ASP A 102 15.95 10.21 30.88
C ASP A 102 14.59 10.91 31.10
N ARG A 103 14.60 12.08 31.75
CA ARG A 103 13.40 12.90 31.97
C ARG A 103 12.72 13.36 30.67
N ASP A 104 13.49 13.52 29.59
CA ASP A 104 12.98 13.96 28.29
C ASP A 104 12.10 12.87 27.65
N CYS A 105 12.28 11.61 28.07
CA CYS A 105 11.58 10.43 27.56
C CYS A 105 10.35 10.04 28.41
N GLN A 106 10.01 10.83 29.43
CA GLN A 106 8.89 10.59 30.36
C GLN A 106 7.68 11.47 30.03
N GLY A 107 7.47 11.75 28.74
CA GLY A 107 6.41 12.62 28.25
C GLY A 107 4.98 12.05 28.43
N PRO A 108 3.95 12.88 28.17
CA PRO A 108 2.55 12.50 28.37
C PRO A 108 2.03 11.42 27.42
N SER A 109 2.66 11.26 26.24
CA SER A 109 2.40 10.13 25.34
C SER A 109 3.51 9.10 25.47
N PRO A 110 3.25 7.90 25.99
CA PRO A 110 4.23 6.82 26.06
C PRO A 110 4.37 6.08 24.73
N ALA A 111 3.61 6.43 23.69
CA ALA A 111 3.61 5.76 22.39
C ALA A 111 4.23 6.64 21.30
N THR A 112 5.05 6.03 20.45
CA THR A 112 5.66 6.57 19.24
C THR A 112 5.16 5.80 18.02
N GLY A 113 5.59 6.20 16.81
CA GLY A 113 5.30 5.43 15.59
C GLY A 113 5.95 4.04 15.59
N SER A 114 7.12 3.90 16.23
CA SER A 114 7.94 2.68 16.23
C SER A 114 7.72 1.78 17.46
N GLY A 115 7.14 2.30 18.55
CA GLY A 115 6.93 1.53 19.78
C GLY A 115 6.48 2.33 20.99
N PHE A 116 6.77 1.83 22.19
CA PHE A 116 6.47 2.50 23.46
C PHE A 116 7.75 2.95 24.17
N LEU A 117 7.78 4.20 24.64
CA LEU A 117 8.89 4.76 25.39
C LEU A 117 9.09 4.02 26.71
N THR A 118 10.33 3.62 27.01
CA THR A 118 10.69 3.02 28.31
C THR A 118 11.02 4.08 29.36
N GLY A 119 11.21 5.34 28.94
CA GLY A 119 11.60 6.45 29.80
C GLY A 119 13.11 6.62 29.99
N ARG A 120 13.94 5.92 29.20
CA ARG A 120 15.40 6.01 29.25
C ARG A 120 15.96 6.72 28.02
N CYS A 121 17.01 7.52 28.21
CA CYS A 121 17.74 8.19 27.15
C CYS A 121 19.04 7.43 26.86
N ILE A 122 19.11 6.80 25.69
CA ILE A 122 20.23 5.92 25.32
C ILE A 122 20.99 6.48 24.12
N PRO A 123 22.29 6.14 23.95
CA PRO A 123 23.04 6.56 22.78
C PRO A 123 22.48 5.92 21.51
N TYR A 124 22.13 6.76 20.52
CA TYR A 124 21.77 6.34 19.16
C TYR A 124 23.03 6.16 18.31
N ASN A 125 23.98 7.11 18.42
CA ASN A 125 25.30 7.06 17.79
C ASN A 125 26.33 7.67 18.76
N GLY A 126 27.61 7.76 18.39
CA GLY A 126 28.68 8.28 19.25
C GLY A 126 28.46 9.70 19.79
N THR A 127 27.66 10.52 19.08
CA THR A 127 27.36 11.92 19.47
C THR A 127 25.88 12.17 19.77
N LEU A 128 24.97 11.33 19.25
CA LEU A 128 23.53 11.53 19.33
C LEU A 128 22.89 10.56 20.32
N ARG A 129 21.92 11.05 21.08
CA ARG A 129 21.11 10.28 22.03
C ARG A 129 19.64 10.38 21.67
N ALA A 130 18.91 9.29 21.88
CA ALA A 130 17.49 9.19 21.61
C ALA A 130 16.79 8.36 22.69
N CYS A 131 15.49 8.56 22.81
CA CYS A 131 14.70 7.81 23.76
C CYS A 131 14.65 6.32 23.39
N GLU A 132 14.79 5.47 24.41
CA GLU A 132 14.66 4.04 24.30
C GLU A 132 13.18 3.67 24.14
N ILE A 133 12.89 2.88 23.12
CA ILE A 133 11.57 2.34 22.84
C ILE A 133 11.57 0.83 22.97
N ARG A 134 10.42 0.27 23.35
CA ARG A 134 10.12 -1.14 23.26
C ARG A 134 9.13 -1.35 22.12
N GLY A 135 9.56 -2.06 21.08
CA GLY A 135 8.83 -2.17 19.83
C GLY A 135 9.54 -3.06 18.83
N TRP A 136 9.36 -2.77 17.54
CA TRP A 136 10.08 -3.44 16.46
C TRP A 136 11.44 -2.77 16.25
N CYS A 137 12.51 -3.54 16.40
CA CYS A 137 13.88 -3.06 16.43
C CYS A 137 14.74 -3.74 15.36
N PRO A 138 15.59 -3.01 14.61
CA PRO A 138 15.82 -1.56 14.72
C PRO A 138 14.63 -0.72 14.22
N ALA A 139 14.46 0.48 14.79
CA ALA A 139 13.42 1.43 14.37
C ALA A 139 13.62 1.87 12.90
N GLU A 140 12.54 2.15 12.19
CA GLU A 140 12.58 2.57 10.78
C GLU A 140 13.24 3.94 10.63
N VAL A 141 14.11 4.11 9.64
CA VAL A 141 14.79 5.40 9.41
C VAL A 141 14.18 6.09 8.18
N ASP A 142 13.24 7.00 8.42
CA ASP A 142 12.51 7.72 7.36
C ASP A 142 13.34 8.78 6.62
N THR A 143 14.53 9.10 7.15
CA THR A 143 15.42 10.13 6.60
C THR A 143 16.30 9.62 5.45
N VAL A 144 16.19 8.35 5.09
CA VAL A 144 16.94 7.78 3.97
C VAL A 144 16.35 8.30 2.66
N ASP A 145 17.18 8.98 1.86
CA ASP A 145 16.81 9.35 0.51
C ASP A 145 16.87 8.10 -0.38
N VAL A 146 15.70 7.59 -0.73
CA VAL A 146 15.53 6.48 -1.67
C VAL A 146 14.95 7.01 -2.97
N PRO A 147 15.43 6.52 -4.13
CA PRO A 147 14.93 6.95 -5.42
C PRO A 147 13.44 6.63 -5.55
N ILE A 148 12.74 7.40 -6.38
CA ILE A 148 11.34 7.14 -6.75
C ILE A 148 11.35 6.30 -8.02
N MET A 149 10.45 5.33 -8.09
CA MET A 149 10.24 4.47 -9.24
C MET A 149 9.42 5.18 -10.32
N MET A 150 10.10 5.93 -11.17
CA MET A 150 9.48 6.71 -12.25
C MET A 150 8.80 5.81 -13.29
N GLU A 151 9.23 4.55 -13.44
CA GLU A 151 8.66 3.59 -14.39
C GLU A 151 7.19 3.26 -14.12
N ALA A 152 6.72 3.52 -12.89
CA ALA A 152 5.32 3.34 -12.50
C ALA A 152 4.34 4.13 -13.39
N GLU A 153 4.76 5.26 -13.96
CA GLU A 153 3.94 6.07 -14.89
C GLU A 153 3.57 5.30 -16.16
N ASN A 154 4.42 4.35 -16.57
CA ASN A 154 4.21 3.55 -17.78
C ASN A 154 3.43 2.26 -17.54
N PHE A 155 2.99 2.02 -16.31
CA PHE A 155 2.23 0.82 -15.98
C PHE A 155 0.85 0.84 -16.63
N THR A 156 0.35 -0.36 -16.89
CA THR A 156 -0.98 -0.55 -17.46
C THR A 156 -1.92 -1.15 -16.43
N LEU A 157 -3.09 -0.55 -16.33
CA LEU A 157 -4.16 -1.00 -15.45
C LEU A 157 -5.29 -1.54 -16.31
N PHE A 158 -5.54 -2.83 -16.17
CA PHE A 158 -6.74 -3.46 -16.71
C PHE A 158 -7.83 -3.41 -15.64
N ILE A 159 -8.94 -2.74 -15.93
CA ILE A 159 -10.08 -2.59 -15.03
C ILE A 159 -11.29 -3.27 -15.67
N LYS A 160 -11.72 -4.39 -15.11
CA LYS A 160 -12.97 -5.07 -15.47
C LYS A 160 -14.04 -4.67 -14.47
N ASN A 161 -15.03 -3.90 -14.90
CA ASN A 161 -16.21 -3.57 -14.14
C ASN A 161 -17.40 -4.35 -14.72
N SER A 162 -18.15 -5.04 -13.86
CA SER A 162 -19.39 -5.74 -14.22
C SER A 162 -20.50 -5.27 -13.30
N ILE A 163 -21.63 -4.91 -13.89
CA ILE A 163 -22.84 -4.47 -13.19
C ILE A 163 -24.01 -5.37 -13.53
N ARG A 164 -24.91 -5.54 -12.57
CA ARG A 164 -26.14 -6.30 -12.71
C ARG A 164 -27.30 -5.51 -12.10
N PHE A 165 -28.41 -5.49 -12.82
CA PHE A 165 -29.69 -4.92 -12.41
C PHE A 165 -30.67 -6.09 -12.22
N PRO A 166 -30.76 -6.65 -11.00
CA PRO A 166 -31.55 -7.84 -10.72
C PRO A 166 -33.03 -7.67 -11.07
N LEU A 167 -33.60 -6.47 -10.89
CA LEU A 167 -35.01 -6.20 -11.19
C LEU A 167 -35.34 -6.43 -12.68
N PHE A 168 -34.37 -6.17 -13.56
CA PHE A 168 -34.52 -6.31 -15.01
C PHE A 168 -33.82 -7.56 -15.56
N GLY A 169 -33.16 -8.36 -14.72
CA GLY A 169 -32.33 -9.49 -15.15
C GLY A 169 -31.23 -9.08 -16.13
N PHE A 170 -30.74 -7.84 -16.04
CA PHE A 170 -29.81 -7.27 -16.99
C PHE A 170 -28.39 -7.24 -16.43
N GLU A 171 -27.42 -7.65 -17.23
CA GLU A 171 -25.99 -7.65 -16.88
C GLU A 171 -25.17 -6.98 -17.97
N LYS A 172 -24.16 -6.21 -17.58
CA LYS A 172 -23.24 -5.59 -18.52
C LYS A 172 -21.85 -5.46 -17.91
N ALA A 173 -20.84 -5.64 -18.75
CA ALA A 173 -19.46 -5.36 -18.42
C ALA A 173 -18.90 -4.24 -19.33
N ASN A 174 -17.85 -3.56 -18.86
CA ASN A 174 -17.15 -2.53 -19.63
C ASN A 174 -16.20 -3.09 -20.71
N LEU A 175 -16.21 -4.40 -20.94
CA LEU A 175 -15.37 -5.07 -21.92
C LEU A 175 -16.09 -5.19 -23.28
N PRO A 176 -15.34 -5.14 -24.39
CA PRO A 176 -15.93 -5.33 -25.71
C PRO A 176 -16.54 -6.74 -25.82
N PRO A 177 -17.61 -6.91 -26.60
CA PRO A 177 -18.27 -8.19 -26.75
C PRO A 177 -17.31 -9.25 -27.32
N PRO A 178 -17.49 -10.53 -26.94
CA PRO A 178 -16.70 -11.62 -27.48
C PRO A 178 -16.86 -11.67 -29.01
N GLY A 179 -15.73 -11.74 -29.74
CA GLY A 179 -15.72 -11.75 -31.21
C GLY A 179 -15.51 -10.39 -31.88
N SER A 180 -15.39 -9.29 -31.12
CA SER A 180 -15.11 -7.93 -31.64
C SER A 180 -13.71 -7.76 -32.27
N GLY A 181 -12.84 -8.78 -32.20
CA GLY A 181 -11.47 -8.72 -32.75
C GLY A 181 -10.51 -7.78 -32.00
N VAL A 182 -10.98 -7.08 -30.97
CA VAL A 182 -10.17 -6.12 -30.20
C VAL A 182 -9.20 -6.86 -29.29
N SER A 183 -7.90 -6.75 -29.59
CA SER A 183 -6.85 -7.27 -28.74
C SER A 183 -6.63 -6.38 -27.52
N LEU A 184 -7.09 -6.83 -26.35
CA LEU A 184 -6.88 -6.15 -25.07
C LEU A 184 -5.39 -5.96 -24.72
N GLY A 185 -4.49 -6.73 -25.32
CA GLY A 185 -3.05 -6.62 -25.07
C GLY A 185 -2.41 -5.32 -25.59
N ARG A 186 -3.00 -4.69 -26.61
CA ARG A 186 -2.51 -3.43 -27.19
C ARG A 186 -3.47 -2.25 -26.98
N CYS A 187 -4.65 -2.51 -26.45
CA CYS A 187 -5.66 -1.49 -26.19
C CYS A 187 -5.17 -0.49 -25.13
N ARG A 188 -5.32 0.80 -25.41
CA ARG A 188 -5.06 1.91 -24.48
C ARG A 188 -6.27 2.82 -24.48
N PHE A 189 -6.70 3.23 -23.29
CA PHE A 189 -7.77 4.18 -23.13
C PHE A 189 -7.24 5.60 -23.36
N HIS A 190 -7.92 6.36 -24.22
CA HIS A 190 -7.76 7.79 -24.37
C HIS A 190 -9.16 8.42 -24.16
N PRO A 191 -9.27 9.53 -23.42
CA PRO A 191 -10.57 10.13 -23.12
C PRO A 191 -11.25 10.79 -24.33
N GLU A 192 -10.48 11.16 -25.36
CA GLU A 192 -10.94 11.71 -26.64
C GLU A 192 -10.86 10.72 -27.78
#